data_AF-A0A1Q5IUB5-F1
#
_entry.id   AF-A0A1Q5IUB5-F1
#
_cell.length_a   1.000
_cell.length_b   1.000
_cell.length_c   1.000
_cell.angle_alpha   90.00
_cell.angle_beta   90.00
_cell.angle_gamma   90.00
#
_symmetry.space_group_name_H-M   'P 1'
#
loop_
_entity.id
_entity.type
_entity.pdbx_description
1 polymer ?
#
loop_
_entity_poly.entity_id
_entity_poly.type
_entity_poly.pdbx_seq_one_letter_code
_entity_poly.pdbx_strand_id
1 'polypeptide(L)'
;MTVPALLPAPPASPVAAAYARLAEVFPHLRIEEPAPGERLPRGAGWVGAEELAAGGPDLDAFLAWDNAQVLRDYGTQARPDVVASFGLHRYAWPACLLVTVPWFLERRVPRLPARNVSFQRALGRLAVRVEEFACLPGDPAAALPGARVVADEDALRAEVRASLAEHFEAILDGFGSRMRRGRRALWGMATDEIVEGLWYVGTLLGEERRAMEELDLLMPGTAKPYKPYAGAAGFRELPGSEGPDGEPRATRDRATCCFFYTLRPDDTCITCPRTCDAERVRRLAATA
;
A
#
# COMPACT_ATOMS: atom_id res chain seq x y z
N MET A 1 37.02 11.59 35.67
CA MET A 1 35.64 11.07 35.76
C MET A 1 35.00 11.23 34.40
N THR A 2 35.00 10.17 33.61
CA THR A 2 34.32 10.09 32.31
C THR A 2 32.89 9.61 32.57
N VAL A 3 31.91 10.46 32.29
CA VAL A 3 30.49 10.09 32.34
C VAL A 3 30.23 9.17 31.14
N PRO A 4 29.74 7.93 31.36
CA PRO A 4 29.37 7.06 30.24
C PRO A 4 28.23 7.72 29.48
N ALA A 5 28.38 7.87 28.16
CA ALA A 5 27.26 8.18 27.28
C ALA A 5 26.25 7.03 27.42
N LEU A 6 25.09 7.30 28.02
CA LEU A 6 23.97 6.38 28.01
C LEU A 6 23.56 6.18 26.55
N LEU A 7 23.83 4.99 26.01
CA LEU A 7 23.26 4.57 24.75
C LEU A 7 21.73 4.58 24.89
N PRO A 8 20.99 5.17 23.94
CA PRO A 8 19.54 5.17 23.99
C PRO A 8 19.03 3.72 24.01
N ALA A 9 18.03 3.46 24.85
CA ALA A 9 17.37 2.16 24.88
C ALA A 9 16.82 1.85 23.49
N PRO A 10 16.94 0.60 23.00
CA PRO A 10 16.45 0.24 21.69
C PRO A 10 14.92 0.40 21.64
N PRO A 11 14.35 0.79 20.49
CA PRO A 11 12.91 1.02 20.38
C PRO A 11 12.13 -0.27 20.63
N ALA A 12 10.99 -0.18 21.35
CA ALA A 12 10.20 -1.36 21.71
C ALA A 12 9.59 -2.09 20.49
N SER A 13 9.32 -1.36 19.41
CA SER A 13 8.98 -1.91 18.10
C SER A 13 9.83 -1.22 17.03
N PRO A 14 10.34 -1.96 16.03
CA PRO A 14 11.15 -1.40 14.94
C PRO A 14 10.36 -0.43 14.03
N VAL A 15 9.02 -0.51 14.02
CA VAL A 15 8.16 0.23 13.06
C VAL A 15 7.15 1.18 13.70
N ALA A 16 7.00 1.16 15.03
CA ALA A 16 6.03 2.00 15.74
C ALA A 16 6.14 3.50 15.41
N ALA A 17 7.37 4.02 15.28
CA ALA A 17 7.57 5.43 14.92
C ALA A 17 7.01 5.77 13.52
N ALA A 18 7.21 4.88 12.55
CA ALA A 18 6.70 5.05 11.20
C ALA A 18 5.16 4.97 11.16
N TYR A 19 4.55 4.06 11.92
CA TYR A 19 3.09 3.97 12.03
C TYR A 19 2.48 5.14 12.79
N ALA A 20 3.14 5.65 13.84
CA ALA A 20 2.73 6.87 14.50
C ALA A 20 2.78 8.08 13.55
N ARG A 21 3.85 8.19 12.75
CA ARG A 21 3.97 9.26 11.76
C ARG A 21 2.90 9.18 10.67
N LEU A 22 2.57 7.97 10.20
CA LEU A 22 1.45 7.77 9.28
C LEU A 22 0.12 8.20 9.91
N ALA A 23 -0.10 7.85 11.17
CA ALA A 23 -1.31 8.21 11.91
C ALA A 23 -1.47 9.74 12.11
N GLU A 24 -0.38 10.50 12.18
CA GLU A 24 -0.39 11.96 12.24
C GLU A 24 -0.87 12.59 10.93
N VAL A 25 -0.35 12.14 9.79
CA VAL A 25 -0.65 12.74 8.48
C VAL A 25 -1.90 12.17 7.82
N PHE A 26 -2.28 10.93 8.16
CA PHE A 26 -3.46 10.26 7.62
C PHE A 26 -4.31 9.63 8.75
N PRO A 27 -5.09 10.46 9.49
CA PRO A 27 -5.74 10.02 10.71
C PRO A 27 -6.85 8.97 10.54
N HIS A 28 -7.30 8.77 9.29
CA HIS A 28 -8.29 7.76 8.92
C HIS A 28 -7.72 6.34 8.86
N LEU A 29 -6.40 6.18 8.94
CA LEU A 29 -5.74 4.88 9.08
C LEU A 29 -5.05 4.81 10.44
N ARG A 30 -5.36 3.75 11.18
CA ARG A 30 -4.75 3.44 12.47
C ARG A 30 -4.14 2.05 12.41
N ILE A 31 -2.90 1.93 12.85
CA ILE A 31 -2.17 0.68 12.90
C ILE A 31 -1.84 0.39 14.36
N GLU A 32 -2.18 -0.81 14.80
CA GLU A 32 -1.98 -1.29 16.16
C GLU A 32 -1.10 -2.53 16.14
N GLU A 33 -0.18 -2.60 17.10
CA GLU A 33 0.68 -3.76 17.32
C GLU A 33 0.23 -4.45 18.61
N PRO A 34 -0.52 -5.57 18.54
CA PRO A 34 -0.92 -6.31 19.73
C PRO A 34 0.29 -6.82 20.50
N ALA A 35 0.14 -6.97 21.83
CA ALA A 35 1.26 -7.39 22.65
C ALA A 35 1.75 -8.81 22.28
N PRO A 36 3.02 -9.15 22.56
CA PRO A 36 3.52 -10.50 22.34
C PRO A 36 2.59 -11.56 22.96
N GLY A 37 2.15 -12.52 22.14
CA GLY A 37 1.24 -13.60 22.54
C GLY A 37 -0.27 -13.28 22.43
N GLU A 38 -0.68 -12.02 22.24
CA GLU A 38 -2.09 -11.68 22.06
C GLU A 38 -2.61 -12.04 20.66
N ARG A 39 -3.74 -12.74 20.55
CA ARG A 39 -4.29 -13.05 19.23
C ARG A 39 -4.68 -11.77 18.49
N LEU A 40 -4.45 -11.75 17.17
CA LEU A 40 -4.98 -10.69 16.33
C LEU A 40 -6.52 -10.63 16.45
N PRO A 41 -7.10 -9.42 16.43
CA PRO A 41 -8.53 -9.25 16.59
C PRO A 41 -9.30 -9.92 15.45
N ARG A 42 -10.42 -10.56 15.80
CA ARG A 42 -11.38 -11.18 14.89
C ARG A 42 -12.80 -10.81 15.29
N GLY A 43 -13.73 -10.86 14.33
CA GLY A 43 -15.12 -10.50 14.56
C GLY A 43 -15.30 -8.98 14.74
N ALA A 44 -16.54 -8.52 15.00
CA ALA A 44 -16.86 -7.09 15.15
C ALA A 44 -16.34 -6.20 13.99
N GLY A 45 -16.37 -6.73 12.77
CA GLY A 45 -15.91 -6.05 11.56
C GLY A 45 -14.42 -6.21 11.25
N TRP A 46 -13.66 -6.92 12.09
CA TRP A 46 -12.31 -7.39 11.78
C TRP A 46 -12.37 -8.62 10.89
N VAL A 47 -11.51 -8.65 9.87
CA VAL A 47 -11.22 -9.82 9.04
C VAL A 47 -9.71 -10.04 9.00
N GLY A 48 -9.27 -11.27 9.22
CA GLY A 48 -7.87 -11.68 9.06
C GLY A 48 -7.49 -11.70 7.58
N ALA A 49 -6.27 -11.26 7.26
CA ALA A 49 -5.80 -11.33 5.89
C ALA A 49 -5.68 -12.78 5.39
N GLU A 50 -5.41 -13.75 6.28
CA GLU A 50 -5.47 -15.18 5.96
C GLU A 50 -6.90 -15.67 5.64
N GLU A 51 -7.93 -15.05 6.23
CA GLU A 51 -9.34 -15.38 5.96
C GLU A 51 -9.74 -14.86 4.56
N LEU A 52 -9.22 -13.70 4.17
CA LEU A 52 -9.33 -13.19 2.79
C LEU A 52 -8.58 -14.10 1.79
N ALA A 53 -7.35 -14.50 2.14
CA ALA A 53 -6.51 -15.37 1.32
C ALA A 53 -7.13 -16.76 1.11
N ALA A 54 -7.89 -17.27 2.09
CA ALA A 54 -8.59 -18.54 1.97
C ALA A 54 -9.70 -18.53 0.89
N GLY A 55 -10.18 -17.35 0.46
CA GLY A 55 -11.17 -17.20 -0.61
C GLY A 55 -12.58 -17.70 -0.27
N GLY A 56 -12.82 -18.02 0.99
CA GLY A 56 -14.06 -18.63 1.49
C GLY A 56 -15.13 -17.62 1.95
N PRO A 57 -16.01 -18.02 2.89
CA PRO A 57 -17.13 -17.20 3.35
C PRO A 57 -16.75 -15.83 3.90
N ASP A 58 -15.58 -15.69 4.52
CA ASP A 58 -15.11 -14.40 5.04
C ASP A 58 -14.80 -13.40 3.92
N LEU A 59 -14.21 -13.87 2.81
CA LEU A 59 -14.04 -13.04 1.61
C LEU A 59 -15.40 -12.68 1.01
N ASP A 60 -16.35 -13.63 0.95
CA ASP A 60 -17.69 -13.35 0.42
C ASP A 60 -18.42 -12.30 1.28
N ALA A 61 -18.34 -12.39 2.61
CA ALA A 61 -18.87 -11.40 3.52
C ALA A 61 -18.15 -10.05 3.38
N PHE A 62 -16.83 -10.06 3.20
CA PHE A 62 -16.04 -8.87 2.94
C PHE A 62 -16.51 -8.15 1.67
N LEU A 63 -16.76 -8.88 0.57
CA LEU A 63 -17.23 -8.32 -0.70
C LEU A 63 -18.71 -7.95 -0.69
N ALA A 64 -19.56 -8.67 0.06
CA ALA A 64 -20.97 -8.32 0.20
C ALA A 64 -21.14 -6.93 0.82
N TRP A 65 -20.26 -6.55 1.74
CA TRP A 65 -20.23 -5.21 2.29
C TRP A 65 -19.85 -4.16 1.24
N ASP A 66 -18.87 -4.44 0.36
CA ASP A 66 -18.50 -3.53 -0.74
C ASP A 66 -19.66 -3.36 -1.73
N ASN A 67 -20.36 -4.45 -2.05
CA ASN A 67 -21.55 -4.39 -2.90
C ASN A 67 -22.65 -3.51 -2.27
N ALA A 68 -22.91 -3.71 -0.99
CA ALA A 68 -23.90 -2.91 -0.26
C ALA A 68 -23.49 -1.43 -0.19
N GLN A 69 -22.19 -1.13 0.02
CA GLN A 69 -21.70 0.23 -0.01
C GLN A 69 -21.86 0.85 -1.40
N VAL A 70 -21.45 0.16 -2.46
CA VAL A 70 -21.59 0.65 -3.84
C VAL A 70 -23.05 0.99 -4.15
N LEU A 71 -24.00 0.14 -3.75
CA LEU A 71 -25.42 0.41 -3.95
C LEU A 71 -25.89 1.65 -3.19
N ARG A 72 -25.46 1.82 -1.93
CA ARG A 72 -25.80 3.00 -1.12
C ARG A 72 -25.23 4.30 -1.70
N ASP A 73 -23.95 4.29 -2.08
CA ASP A 73 -23.23 5.50 -2.47
C ASP A 73 -23.56 5.91 -3.91
N TYR A 74 -23.82 4.94 -4.80
CA TYR A 74 -23.97 5.20 -6.23
C TYR A 74 -25.36 4.94 -6.80
N GLY A 75 -26.26 4.30 -6.05
CA GLY A 75 -27.62 3.95 -6.49
C GLY A 75 -27.68 2.83 -7.53
N THR A 76 -26.54 2.25 -7.89
CA THR A 76 -26.39 1.23 -8.93
C THR A 76 -25.58 0.06 -8.41
N GLN A 77 -26.04 -1.16 -8.70
CA GLN A 77 -25.26 -2.36 -8.38
C GLN A 77 -24.11 -2.54 -9.37
N ALA A 78 -22.88 -2.61 -8.87
CA ALA A 78 -21.71 -2.96 -9.69
C ALA A 78 -21.75 -4.42 -10.12
N ARG A 79 -21.05 -4.74 -11.22
CA ARG A 79 -20.78 -6.15 -11.56
C ARG A 79 -19.94 -6.81 -10.46
N PRO A 80 -20.08 -8.13 -10.22
CA PRO A 80 -19.32 -8.81 -9.17
C PRO A 80 -17.79 -8.64 -9.27
N ASP A 81 -17.22 -8.66 -10.48
CA ASP A 81 -15.78 -8.47 -10.70
C ASP A 81 -15.29 -7.05 -10.38
N VAL A 82 -16.18 -6.06 -10.49
CA VAL A 82 -15.90 -4.66 -10.13
C VAL A 82 -15.98 -4.48 -8.62
N VAL A 83 -16.97 -5.08 -7.96
CA VAL A 83 -17.05 -5.15 -6.48
C VAL A 83 -15.79 -5.79 -5.92
N ALA A 84 -15.38 -6.94 -6.48
CA ALA A 84 -14.18 -7.63 -6.08
C ALA A 84 -12.94 -6.73 -6.24
N SER A 85 -12.84 -6.00 -7.35
CA SER A 85 -11.74 -5.05 -7.60
C SER A 85 -11.69 -3.93 -6.56
N PHE A 86 -12.83 -3.38 -6.13
CA PHE A 86 -12.86 -2.38 -5.06
C PHE A 86 -12.53 -2.94 -3.70
N GLY A 87 -13.04 -4.13 -3.37
CA GLY A 87 -12.69 -4.82 -2.13
C GLY A 87 -11.20 -5.06 -2.04
N LEU A 88 -10.59 -5.54 -3.13
CA LEU A 88 -9.13 -5.73 -3.20
C LEU A 88 -8.40 -4.39 -3.04
N HIS A 89 -8.77 -3.34 -3.77
CA HIS A 89 -8.14 -2.01 -3.63
C HIS A 89 -8.22 -1.49 -2.19
N ARG A 90 -9.40 -1.53 -1.56
CA ARG A 90 -9.63 -1.04 -0.19
C ARG A 90 -8.82 -1.79 0.87
N TYR A 91 -8.49 -3.04 0.62
CA TYR A 91 -7.61 -3.83 1.50
C TYR A 91 -6.13 -3.63 1.15
N ALA A 92 -5.78 -3.75 -0.12
CA ALA A 92 -4.41 -3.76 -0.60
C ALA A 92 -3.72 -2.40 -0.41
N TRP A 93 -4.43 -1.29 -0.62
CA TRP A 93 -3.88 0.06 -0.43
C TRP A 93 -3.31 0.26 0.98
N PRO A 94 -4.08 0.09 2.09
CA PRO A 94 -3.52 0.25 3.42
C PRO A 94 -2.57 -0.91 3.81
N ALA A 95 -2.74 -2.12 3.26
CA ALA A 95 -1.80 -3.23 3.51
C ALA A 95 -0.40 -2.95 2.93
N CYS A 96 -0.30 -2.31 1.76
CA CYS A 96 0.99 -1.89 1.19
C CYS A 96 1.74 -0.94 2.12
N LEU A 97 1.02 0.01 2.74
CA LEU A 97 1.59 1.00 3.66
C LEU A 97 2.24 0.40 4.90
N LEU A 98 1.80 -0.79 5.32
CA LEU A 98 2.41 -1.51 6.43
C LEU A 98 3.89 -1.80 6.21
N VAL A 99 4.30 -1.97 4.95
CA VAL A 99 5.69 -2.25 4.56
C VAL A 99 6.35 -0.99 3.99
N THR A 100 5.67 -0.26 3.12
CA THR A 100 6.30 0.86 2.38
C THR A 100 6.58 2.07 3.26
N VAL A 101 5.75 2.35 4.27
CA VAL A 101 5.96 3.53 5.14
C VAL A 101 7.15 3.34 6.08
N PRO A 102 7.30 2.21 6.82
CA PRO A 102 8.52 1.98 7.60
C PRO A 102 9.79 1.95 6.75
N TRP A 103 9.71 1.43 5.52
CA TRP A 103 10.84 1.44 4.60
C TRP A 103 11.21 2.86 4.18
N PHE A 104 10.23 3.68 3.81
CA PHE A 104 10.44 5.04 3.33
C PHE A 104 10.93 6.00 4.42
N LEU A 105 10.43 5.85 5.65
CA LEU A 105 10.76 6.75 6.76
C LEU A 105 12.01 6.32 7.52
N GLU A 106 12.19 5.02 7.75
CA GLU A 106 13.15 4.50 8.71
C GLU A 106 14.10 3.46 8.10
N ARG A 107 14.01 3.18 6.80
CA ARG A 107 14.79 2.12 6.12
C ARG A 107 14.63 0.73 6.78
N ARG A 108 13.43 0.47 7.32
CA ARG A 108 13.06 -0.81 7.94
C ARG A 108 11.94 -1.48 7.19
N VAL A 109 12.10 -2.76 6.88
CA VAL A 109 11.13 -3.53 6.08
C VAL A 109 10.55 -4.64 6.94
N PRO A 110 9.34 -4.48 7.50
CA PRO A 110 8.70 -5.57 8.23
C PRO A 110 8.31 -6.69 7.27
N ARG A 111 8.46 -7.94 7.72
CA ARG A 111 7.94 -9.12 7.01
C ARG A 111 6.54 -9.45 7.53
N LEU A 112 5.53 -9.30 6.66
CA LEU A 112 4.12 -9.37 7.07
C LEU A 112 3.35 -10.41 6.24
N PRO A 113 3.52 -11.72 6.50
CA PRO A 113 2.68 -12.74 5.90
C PRO A 113 1.21 -12.53 6.29
N ALA A 114 0.25 -13.04 5.49
CA ALA A 114 -1.18 -12.80 5.70
C ALA A 114 -1.69 -13.18 7.11
N ARG A 115 -1.11 -14.20 7.76
CA ARG A 115 -1.44 -14.56 9.15
C ARG A 115 -1.17 -13.46 10.19
N ASN A 116 -0.31 -12.49 9.85
CA ASN A 116 0.16 -11.45 10.75
C ASN A 116 -0.58 -10.12 10.57
N VAL A 117 -1.67 -10.10 9.79
CA VAL A 117 -2.45 -8.88 9.52
C VAL A 117 -3.94 -9.15 9.72
N SER A 118 -4.62 -8.24 10.40
CA SER A 118 -6.09 -8.18 10.47
C SER A 118 -6.55 -6.77 10.14
N PHE A 119 -7.65 -6.67 9.41
CA PHE A 119 -8.17 -5.41 8.89
C PHE A 119 -9.60 -5.17 9.36
N GLN A 120 -9.85 -3.97 9.86
CA GLN A 120 -11.18 -3.49 10.19
C GLN A 120 -11.50 -2.28 9.32
N ARG A 121 -12.10 -2.59 8.18
CA ARG A 121 -12.41 -1.62 7.14
C ARG A 121 -13.27 -0.45 7.61
N ALA A 122 -14.27 -0.71 8.46
CA ALA A 122 -15.26 0.31 8.82
C ALA A 122 -14.67 1.48 9.61
N LEU A 123 -13.61 1.26 10.40
CA LEU A 123 -12.93 2.33 11.15
C LEU A 123 -11.52 2.60 10.63
N GLY A 124 -11.12 1.98 9.51
CA GLY A 124 -9.77 2.13 8.95
C GLY A 124 -8.68 1.67 9.91
N ARG A 125 -8.84 0.50 10.55
CA ARG A 125 -7.85 -0.04 11.48
C ARG A 125 -7.15 -1.27 10.91
N LEU A 126 -5.85 -1.38 11.16
CA LEU A 126 -5.05 -2.57 10.93
C LEU A 126 -4.44 -3.00 12.26
N ALA A 127 -4.46 -4.30 12.53
CA ALA A 127 -3.71 -4.92 13.61
C ALA A 127 -2.63 -5.79 13.00
N VAL A 128 -1.38 -5.56 13.39
CA VAL A 128 -0.22 -6.21 12.78
C VAL A 128 0.70 -6.82 13.81
N ARG A 129 1.31 -7.93 13.43
CA ARG A 129 2.35 -8.59 14.21
C ARG A 129 3.66 -8.58 13.44
N VAL A 130 4.64 -7.81 13.91
CA VAL A 130 5.97 -7.76 13.34
C VAL A 130 6.88 -8.72 14.11
N GLU A 131 7.21 -9.85 13.48
CA GLU A 131 8.08 -10.88 14.06
C GLU A 131 9.53 -10.72 13.58
N GLU A 132 9.70 -10.28 12.33
CA GLU A 132 10.97 -10.09 11.66
C GLU A 132 10.93 -8.81 10.81
N PHE A 133 12.08 -8.15 10.67
CA PHE A 133 12.24 -7.02 9.76
C PHE A 133 13.66 -6.95 9.22
N ALA A 134 13.82 -6.40 8.01
CA ALA A 134 15.12 -6.08 7.46
C ALA A 134 15.50 -4.62 7.73
N CYS A 135 16.79 -4.35 7.95
CA CYS A 135 17.34 -3.00 8.12
C CYS A 135 18.76 -2.91 7.53
N LEU A 136 19.28 -1.68 7.41
CA LEU A 136 20.63 -1.44 6.91
C LEU A 136 21.70 -1.62 8.01
N PRO A 137 22.99 -1.78 7.63
CA PRO A 137 24.08 -1.79 8.60
C PRO A 137 24.12 -0.46 9.37
N GLY A 138 24.24 -0.54 10.70
CA GLY A 138 24.28 0.64 11.57
C GLY A 138 22.92 1.19 12.01
N ASP A 139 21.80 0.58 11.57
CA ASP A 139 20.48 0.93 12.10
C ASP A 139 20.42 0.66 13.62
N PRO A 140 19.97 1.61 14.45
CA PRO A 140 19.80 1.41 15.90
C PRO A 140 18.92 0.20 16.27
N ALA A 141 17.96 -0.15 15.41
CA ALA A 141 17.08 -1.30 15.61
C ALA A 141 17.76 -2.65 15.26
N ALA A 142 18.96 -2.66 14.68
CA ALA A 142 19.65 -3.91 14.30
C ALA A 142 19.94 -4.85 15.48
N ALA A 143 19.90 -4.34 16.72
CA ALA A 143 20.05 -5.14 17.94
C ALA A 143 18.73 -5.75 18.46
N LEU A 144 17.58 -5.42 17.85
CA LEU A 144 16.29 -5.96 18.26
C LEU A 144 16.11 -7.42 17.83
N PRO A 145 15.34 -8.21 18.59
CA PRO A 145 14.89 -9.52 18.15
C PRO A 145 14.19 -9.44 16.78
N GLY A 146 14.48 -10.39 15.89
CA GLY A 146 13.90 -10.45 14.55
C GLY A 146 14.54 -9.50 13.52
N ALA A 147 15.54 -8.70 13.91
CA ALA A 147 16.28 -7.86 12.97
C ALA A 147 17.15 -8.71 12.03
N ARG A 148 17.09 -8.41 10.73
CA ARG A 148 17.98 -8.96 9.70
C ARG A 148 18.68 -7.85 8.95
N VAL A 149 19.97 -7.70 9.20
CA VAL A 149 20.79 -6.70 8.52
C VAL A 149 21.06 -7.15 7.09
N VAL A 150 20.68 -6.32 6.12
CA VAL A 150 21.00 -6.52 4.69
C VAL A 150 22.20 -5.67 4.28
N ALA A 151 22.78 -5.97 3.12
CA ALA A 151 24.06 -5.37 2.71
C ALA A 151 23.94 -3.86 2.37
N ASP A 152 22.89 -3.48 1.63
CA ASP A 152 22.73 -2.15 1.06
C ASP A 152 21.26 -1.81 0.75
N GLU A 153 21.04 -0.62 0.21
CA GLU A 153 19.73 -0.09 -0.19
C GLU A 153 19.04 -0.94 -1.29
N ASP A 154 19.80 -1.55 -2.20
CA ASP A 154 19.25 -2.40 -3.25
C ASP A 154 18.74 -3.72 -2.68
N ALA A 155 19.49 -4.31 -1.74
CA ALA A 155 19.05 -5.45 -0.96
C ALA A 155 17.80 -5.10 -0.14
N LEU A 156 17.74 -3.91 0.49
CA LEU A 156 16.57 -3.47 1.24
C LEU A 156 15.32 -3.33 0.35
N ARG A 157 15.44 -2.75 -0.85
CA ARG A 157 14.35 -2.72 -1.85
C ARG A 157 13.91 -4.13 -2.27
N ALA A 158 14.83 -5.09 -2.33
CA ALA A 158 14.48 -6.48 -2.60
C ALA A 158 13.63 -7.07 -1.47
N GLU A 159 13.90 -6.70 -0.22
CA GLU A 159 13.08 -7.10 0.93
C GLU A 159 11.68 -6.50 0.90
N VAL A 160 11.54 -5.23 0.48
CA VAL A 160 10.21 -4.62 0.30
C VAL A 160 9.40 -5.43 -0.70
N ARG A 161 9.99 -5.72 -1.87
CA ARG A 161 9.36 -6.53 -2.90
C ARG A 161 9.04 -7.94 -2.41
N ALA A 162 9.92 -8.59 -1.64
CA ALA A 162 9.72 -9.94 -1.14
C ALA A 162 8.61 -10.01 -0.08
N SER A 163 8.61 -9.11 0.90
CA SER A 163 7.60 -9.03 1.97
C SER A 163 6.20 -8.82 1.39
N LEU A 164 6.05 -7.86 0.47
CA LEU A 164 4.78 -7.60 -0.21
C LEU A 164 4.40 -8.75 -1.15
N ALA A 165 5.36 -9.40 -1.80
CA ALA A 165 5.06 -10.52 -2.70
C ALA A 165 4.54 -11.73 -1.93
N GLU A 166 5.16 -12.09 -0.80
CA GLU A 166 4.68 -13.15 0.09
C GLU A 166 3.26 -12.88 0.57
N HIS A 167 2.98 -11.64 0.99
CA HIS A 167 1.65 -11.25 1.44
C HIS A 167 0.61 -11.34 0.32
N PHE A 168 0.89 -10.69 -0.82
CA PHE A 168 -0.08 -10.57 -1.90
C PHE A 168 -0.23 -11.85 -2.73
N GLU A 169 0.74 -12.76 -2.77
CA GLU A 169 0.55 -14.08 -3.40
C GLU A 169 -0.68 -14.78 -2.82
N ALA A 170 -0.77 -14.85 -1.48
CA ALA A 170 -1.89 -15.48 -0.78
C ALA A 170 -3.22 -14.72 -0.99
N ILE A 171 -3.19 -13.38 -0.91
CA ILE A 171 -4.40 -12.56 -1.09
C ILE A 171 -4.93 -12.65 -2.52
N LEU A 172 -4.05 -12.56 -3.52
CA LEU A 172 -4.44 -12.62 -4.93
C LEU A 172 -4.96 -14.01 -5.31
N ASP A 173 -4.48 -15.09 -4.68
CA ASP A 173 -5.05 -16.43 -4.84
C ASP A 173 -6.50 -16.49 -4.34
N GLY A 174 -6.76 -15.97 -3.13
CA GLY A 174 -8.12 -15.93 -2.56
C GLY A 174 -9.10 -15.12 -3.40
N PHE A 175 -8.68 -13.94 -3.88
CA PHE A 175 -9.51 -13.07 -4.72
C PHE A 175 -9.63 -13.57 -6.16
N GLY A 176 -8.69 -14.37 -6.67
CA GLY A 176 -8.55 -14.70 -8.09
C GLY A 176 -9.83 -15.24 -8.74
N SER A 177 -10.57 -16.10 -8.04
CA SER A 177 -11.82 -16.69 -8.56
C SER A 177 -13.00 -15.71 -8.63
N ARG A 178 -12.93 -14.57 -7.93
CA ARG A 178 -13.94 -13.49 -7.95
C ARG A 178 -13.60 -12.43 -9.00
N MET A 179 -12.37 -12.49 -9.54
CA MET A 179 -11.84 -11.53 -10.50
C MET A 179 -12.01 -12.04 -11.92
N ARG A 180 -12.26 -11.13 -12.86
CA ARG A 180 -12.19 -11.40 -14.31
C ARG A 180 -10.85 -10.94 -14.90
N ARG A 181 -9.76 -11.23 -14.19
CA ARG A 181 -8.39 -10.79 -14.52
C ARG A 181 -7.42 -11.94 -14.40
N GLY A 182 -6.50 -12.04 -15.35
CA GLY A 182 -5.39 -13.00 -15.26
C GLY A 182 -4.36 -12.60 -14.19
N ARG A 183 -3.53 -13.56 -13.78
CA ARG A 183 -2.53 -13.39 -12.71
C ARG A 183 -1.61 -12.18 -12.90
N ARG A 184 -1.17 -11.91 -14.13
CA ARG A 184 -0.36 -10.73 -14.47
C ARG A 184 -1.08 -9.41 -14.15
N ALA A 185 -2.38 -9.32 -14.42
CA ALA A 185 -3.16 -8.12 -14.14
C ALA A 185 -3.40 -7.96 -12.63
N LEU A 186 -3.58 -9.04 -11.88
CA LEU A 186 -3.66 -8.99 -10.41
C LEU A 186 -2.35 -8.47 -9.79
N TRP A 187 -1.21 -8.94 -10.27
CA TRP A 187 0.10 -8.41 -9.87
C TRP A 187 0.33 -6.96 -10.32
N GLY A 188 -0.28 -6.54 -11.43
CA GLY A 188 -0.32 -5.13 -11.82
C GLY A 188 -1.11 -4.28 -10.84
N MET A 189 -2.21 -4.79 -10.28
CA MET A 189 -2.95 -4.09 -9.22
C MET A 189 -2.07 -3.91 -7.99
N ALA A 190 -1.38 -4.97 -7.53
CA ALA A 190 -0.47 -4.86 -6.40
C ALA A 190 0.61 -3.79 -6.63
N THR A 191 1.23 -3.74 -7.82
CA THR A 191 2.15 -2.65 -8.18
C THR A 191 1.48 -1.28 -8.07
N ASP A 192 0.26 -1.13 -8.60
CA ASP A 192 -0.45 0.14 -8.53
C ASP A 192 -0.75 0.57 -7.08
N GLU A 193 -1.14 -0.36 -6.20
CA GLU A 193 -1.40 -0.06 -4.78
C GLU A 193 -0.14 0.32 -4.01
N ILE A 194 1.00 -0.33 -4.30
CA ILE A 194 2.30 0.03 -3.73
C ILE A 194 2.66 1.47 -4.07
N VAL A 195 2.56 1.81 -5.36
CA VAL A 195 2.98 3.11 -5.89
C VAL A 195 2.01 4.20 -5.44
N GLU A 196 0.70 4.02 -5.63
CA GLU A 196 -0.29 5.04 -5.27
C GLU A 196 -0.40 5.23 -3.76
N GLY A 197 -0.26 4.17 -2.97
CA GLY A 197 -0.25 4.27 -1.51
C GLY A 197 0.89 5.13 -1.00
N LEU A 198 2.13 4.77 -1.34
CA LEU A 198 3.28 5.53 -0.84
C LEU A 198 3.37 6.92 -1.46
N TRP A 199 2.99 7.10 -2.73
CA TRP A 199 2.97 8.43 -3.35
C TRP A 199 2.01 9.37 -2.62
N TYR A 200 0.77 8.93 -2.36
CA TYR A 200 -0.21 9.73 -1.61
C TYR A 200 0.29 10.10 -0.21
N VAL A 201 0.84 9.13 0.54
CA VAL A 201 1.39 9.40 1.87
C VAL A 201 2.63 10.31 1.79
N GLY A 202 3.46 10.16 0.76
CA GLY A 202 4.60 11.03 0.47
C GLY A 202 4.17 12.48 0.28
N THR A 203 3.10 12.73 -0.47
CA THR A 203 2.51 14.08 -0.62
C THR A 203 2.04 14.64 0.72
N LEU A 204 1.33 13.85 1.53
CA LEU A 204 0.90 14.28 2.88
C LEU A 204 2.06 14.57 3.83
N LEU A 205 3.22 13.94 3.62
CA LEU A 205 4.44 14.19 4.38
C LEU A 205 5.24 15.39 3.88
N GLY A 206 4.88 15.99 2.73
CA GLY A 206 5.68 17.01 2.06
C GLY A 206 6.93 16.46 1.36
N GLU A 207 6.95 15.16 1.08
CA GLU A 207 8.10 14.38 0.58
C GLU A 207 7.77 13.71 -0.77
N GLU A 208 6.82 14.27 -1.53
CA GLU A 208 6.29 13.69 -2.77
C GLU A 208 7.40 13.30 -3.76
N ARG A 209 8.30 14.23 -4.07
CA ARG A 209 9.38 13.98 -5.03
C ARG A 209 10.33 12.87 -4.57
N ARG A 210 10.66 12.82 -3.27
CA ARG A 210 11.46 11.73 -2.69
C ARG A 210 10.72 10.39 -2.79
N ALA A 211 9.41 10.38 -2.52
CA ALA A 211 8.59 9.19 -2.65
C ALA A 211 8.56 8.68 -4.10
N MET A 212 8.45 9.58 -5.09
CA MET A 212 8.51 9.23 -6.51
C MET A 212 9.85 8.60 -6.89
N GLU A 213 10.97 9.23 -6.49
CA GLU A 213 12.34 8.73 -6.75
C GLU A 213 12.55 7.32 -6.14
N GLU A 214 12.14 7.11 -4.89
CA GLU A 214 12.22 5.81 -4.22
C GLU A 214 11.33 4.75 -4.89
N LEU A 215 10.13 5.13 -5.32
CA LEU A 215 9.20 4.24 -6.01
C LEU A 215 9.67 3.85 -7.42
N ASP A 216 10.33 4.75 -8.15
CA ASP A 216 10.95 4.43 -9.44
C ASP A 216 12.09 3.41 -9.28
N LEU A 217 12.89 3.52 -8.20
CA LEU A 217 13.91 2.53 -7.87
C LEU A 217 13.31 1.20 -7.39
N LEU A 218 12.20 1.25 -6.65
CA LEU A 218 11.52 0.06 -6.16
C LEU A 218 10.85 -0.73 -7.30
N MET A 219 10.19 -0.02 -8.22
CA MET A 219 9.34 -0.54 -9.30
C MET A 219 9.77 0.01 -10.68
N PRO A 220 10.98 -0.32 -11.17
CA PRO A 220 11.52 0.20 -12.43
C PRO A 220 10.87 -0.41 -13.69
N GLY A 221 9.94 -1.35 -13.52
CA GLY A 221 9.22 -1.99 -14.62
C GLY A 221 10.08 -2.79 -15.57
N THR A 222 9.89 -2.60 -16.88
CA THR A 222 10.55 -3.41 -17.92
C THR A 222 12.04 -3.14 -18.05
N ALA A 223 12.54 -2.00 -17.55
CA ALA A 223 13.97 -1.71 -17.50
C ALA A 223 14.73 -2.69 -16.60
N LYS A 224 14.10 -3.14 -15.50
CA LYS A 224 14.62 -4.18 -14.61
C LYS A 224 13.45 -4.97 -14.01
N PRO A 225 12.99 -6.04 -14.68
CA PRO A 225 11.78 -6.74 -14.26
C PRO A 225 12.00 -7.52 -12.97
N TYR A 226 11.14 -7.29 -11.99
CA TYR A 226 11.08 -8.08 -10.76
C TYR A 226 9.80 -8.90 -10.73
N LYS A 227 9.93 -10.23 -10.88
CA LYS A 227 8.79 -11.13 -10.69
C LYS A 227 8.40 -11.16 -9.20
N PRO A 228 7.09 -11.32 -8.86
CA PRO A 228 5.96 -11.53 -9.77
C PRO A 228 5.29 -10.25 -10.29
N TYR A 229 5.80 -9.08 -9.92
CA TYR A 229 5.20 -7.78 -10.23
C TYR A 229 5.08 -7.50 -11.73
N ALA A 230 4.06 -6.72 -12.08
CA ALA A 230 3.83 -6.20 -13.43
C ALA A 230 3.61 -4.69 -13.39
N GLY A 231 4.07 -3.97 -14.42
CA GLY A 231 4.02 -2.51 -14.47
C GLY A 231 5.24 -1.85 -13.83
N ALA A 232 5.17 -0.53 -13.68
CA ALA A 232 6.21 0.31 -13.11
C ALA A 232 5.59 1.35 -12.17
N ALA A 233 6.43 2.09 -11.44
CA ALA A 233 6.00 3.34 -10.81
C ALA A 233 5.43 4.30 -11.86
N GLY A 234 6.15 4.51 -12.96
CA GLY A 234 5.58 5.06 -14.20
C GLY A 234 5.15 6.51 -14.08
N PHE A 235 5.82 7.29 -13.23
CA PHE A 235 5.59 8.72 -13.09
C PHE A 235 5.95 9.48 -14.36
N ARG A 236 5.21 10.54 -14.64
CA ARG A 236 5.47 11.48 -15.73
C ARG A 236 4.85 12.83 -15.42
N GLU A 237 5.52 13.87 -15.89
CA GLU A 237 4.98 15.22 -15.90
C GLU A 237 4.37 15.50 -17.28
N LEU A 238 3.29 16.27 -17.28
CA LEU A 238 2.63 16.69 -18.51
C LEU A 238 2.86 18.19 -18.74
N PRO A 239 3.33 18.61 -19.93
CA PRO A 239 3.42 20.04 -20.23
C PRO A 239 2.06 20.74 -20.04
N GLY A 240 2.04 21.87 -19.34
CA GLY A 240 0.80 22.62 -19.06
C GLY A 240 0.03 22.12 -17.83
N SER A 241 0.53 21.12 -17.10
CA SER A 241 -0.10 20.59 -15.89
C SER A 241 0.29 21.34 -14.61
N GLU A 242 0.97 22.47 -14.74
CA GLU A 242 1.37 23.29 -13.60
C GLU A 242 0.15 23.73 -12.79
N GLY A 243 0.25 23.65 -11.47
CA GLY A 243 -0.78 24.14 -10.56
C GLY A 243 -0.85 25.68 -10.57
N PRO A 244 -1.79 26.27 -9.80
CA PRO A 244 -1.86 27.73 -9.62
C PRO A 244 -0.60 28.34 -9.00
N ASP A 245 0.20 27.53 -8.33
CA ASP A 245 1.53 27.85 -7.78
C ASP A 245 2.64 27.87 -8.84
N GLY A 246 2.37 27.40 -10.07
CA GLY A 246 3.35 27.26 -11.14
C GLY A 246 4.20 26.01 -11.05
N GLU A 247 3.96 25.13 -10.07
CA GLU A 247 4.72 23.90 -9.89
C GLU A 247 4.14 22.78 -10.75
N PRO A 248 4.98 21.98 -11.44
CA PRO A 248 4.50 20.87 -12.27
C PRO A 248 3.78 19.83 -11.40
N ARG A 249 2.63 19.35 -11.86
CA ARG A 249 1.90 18.28 -11.19
C ARG A 249 2.18 16.95 -11.87
N ALA A 250 2.61 15.96 -11.09
CA ALA A 250 2.90 14.62 -11.61
C ALA A 250 1.60 13.81 -11.86
N THR A 251 1.67 12.92 -12.83
CA THR A 251 0.74 11.80 -13.01
C THR A 251 1.55 10.51 -13.13
N ARG A 252 0.87 9.38 -13.28
CA ARG A 252 1.50 8.11 -13.67
C ARG A 252 0.67 7.29 -14.63
N ASP A 253 1.34 6.42 -15.36
CA ASP A 253 0.70 5.37 -16.15
C ASP A 253 0.51 4.12 -15.28
N ARG A 254 -0.75 3.84 -14.93
CA ARG A 254 -1.10 2.66 -14.13
C ARG A 254 -0.86 1.37 -14.90
N ALA A 255 -0.50 0.32 -14.18
CA ALA A 255 -0.46 -1.02 -14.72
C ALA A 255 -1.88 -1.55 -15.03
N THR A 256 -2.89 -1.06 -14.32
CA THR A 256 -4.26 -1.57 -14.40
C THR A 256 -5.33 -0.48 -14.33
N CYS A 257 -6.53 -0.80 -14.82
CA CYS A 257 -7.73 0.00 -14.60
C CYS A 257 -8.38 -0.41 -13.27
N CYS A 258 -9.00 0.49 -12.50
CA CYS A 258 -9.78 0.12 -11.30
C CYS A 258 -11.27 -0.18 -11.59
N PHE A 259 -11.73 -0.03 -12.84
CA PHE A 259 -13.12 -0.12 -13.29
C PHE A 259 -14.11 0.87 -12.66
N PHE A 260 -13.65 1.87 -11.90
CA PHE A 260 -14.53 2.88 -11.28
C PHE A 260 -15.42 3.64 -12.28
N TYR A 261 -14.92 3.85 -13.51
CA TYR A 261 -15.68 4.47 -14.59
C TYR A 261 -17.01 3.77 -14.92
N THR A 262 -17.19 2.49 -14.53
CA THR A 262 -18.44 1.76 -14.74
C THR A 262 -19.57 2.21 -13.81
N LEU A 263 -19.24 2.93 -12.73
CA LEU A 263 -20.20 3.51 -11.78
C LEU A 263 -20.35 5.02 -11.93
N ARG A 264 -19.22 5.70 -12.14
CA ARG A 264 -19.14 7.15 -12.31
C ARG A 264 -18.14 7.46 -13.44
N PRO A 265 -18.59 7.47 -14.70
CA PRO A 265 -17.70 7.65 -15.85
C PRO A 265 -16.99 9.02 -15.86
N ASP A 266 -17.61 10.04 -15.26
CA ASP A 266 -17.09 11.41 -15.25
C ASP A 266 -16.09 11.65 -14.09
N ASP A 267 -16.19 10.87 -13.02
CA ASP A 267 -15.40 11.00 -11.77
C ASP A 267 -14.12 10.16 -11.78
N THR A 268 -13.38 10.17 -12.89
CA THR A 268 -12.10 9.45 -12.99
C THR A 268 -10.97 10.15 -12.24
N CYS A 269 -10.10 9.37 -11.58
CA CYS A 269 -8.89 9.89 -10.95
C CYS A 269 -7.87 10.39 -11.99
N ILE A 270 -6.93 11.23 -11.56
CA ILE A 270 -5.87 11.78 -12.42
C ILE A 270 -4.99 10.69 -13.05
N THR A 271 -4.84 9.52 -12.41
CA THR A 271 -4.08 8.38 -12.93
C THR A 271 -4.90 7.42 -13.79
N CYS A 272 -6.17 7.73 -14.10
CA CYS A 272 -7.04 6.79 -14.80
C CYS A 272 -6.55 6.53 -16.24
N PRO A 273 -6.32 5.28 -16.65
CA PRO A 273 -5.86 4.96 -18.01
C PRO A 273 -6.91 5.24 -19.10
N ARG A 274 -8.13 5.63 -18.72
CA ARG A 274 -9.21 6.04 -19.65
C ARG A 274 -9.27 7.54 -19.88
N THR A 275 -8.54 8.33 -19.10
CA THR A 275 -8.51 9.79 -19.22
C THR A 275 -7.37 10.17 -20.16
N CYS A 276 -7.67 10.89 -21.24
CA CYS A 276 -6.64 11.37 -22.16
C CYS A 276 -5.81 12.49 -21.53
N ASP A 277 -4.61 12.72 -22.05
CA ASP A 277 -3.69 13.69 -21.47
C ASP A 277 -4.21 15.13 -21.52
N ALA A 278 -4.96 15.51 -22.56
CA ALA A 278 -5.57 16.84 -22.64
C ALA A 278 -6.58 17.10 -21.50
N GLU A 279 -7.39 16.10 -21.14
CA GLU A 279 -8.30 16.20 -20.00
C GLU A 279 -7.57 16.15 -18.67
N ARG A 280 -6.54 15.30 -18.57
CA ARG A 280 -5.70 15.20 -17.39
C ARG A 280 -4.99 16.51 -17.06
N VAL A 281 -4.39 17.16 -18.06
CA VAL A 281 -3.77 18.49 -17.93
C VAL A 281 -4.77 19.51 -17.38
N ARG A 282 -5.98 19.57 -17.95
CA ARG A 282 -7.04 20.47 -17.46
C ARG A 282 -7.38 20.23 -15.98
N ARG A 283 -7.49 18.98 -15.55
CA ARG A 283 -7.79 18.62 -14.15
C ARG A 283 -6.65 18.95 -13.21
N LEU A 284 -5.41 18.64 -13.60
CA LEU A 284 -4.22 18.90 -12.80
C LEU A 284 -4.00 20.41 -12.60
N ALA A 285 -4.09 21.19 -13.67
CA ALA A 285 -3.94 22.65 -13.59
C ALA A 285 -5.05 23.33 -12.76
N ALA A 286 -6.23 22.71 -12.65
CA ALA A 286 -7.34 23.19 -11.84
C ALA A 286 -7.25 22.81 -10.35
N THR A 287 -6.31 21.94 -9.97
CA THR A 287 -6.16 21.48 -8.58
C THR A 287 -5.28 22.49 -7.83
N ALA A 288 -5.88 23.20 -6.87
CA ALA A 288 -5.22 24.15 -5.98
C ALA A 288 -4.29 23.46 -4.98
#